data_AF-A0A1J3FPX4-F1
#
_entry.id   AF-A0A1J3FPX4-F1
#
_cell.length_a   1.000
_cell.length_b   1.000
_cell.length_c   1.000
_cell.angle_alpha   90.00
_cell.angle_beta   90.00
_cell.angle_gamma   90.00
#
_symmetry.space_group_name_H-M   'P 1'
#
loop_
_entity.id
_entity.type
_entity.pdbx_description
1 polymer ?
#
loop_
_entity_poly.entity_id
_entity_poly.type
_entity_poly.pdbx_seq_one_letter_code
_entity_poly.pdbx_strand_id
1 'polypeptide(L)'
;MQQPMDSDSEIAIDYSPRFRIYKSGRIERLVIRNFVPPSLIPTNGVISKDAVYSPENNLSLRIFLPEKAVETGEEKKKKKLPLLVYFHGGGFVMGSPFCTMYHPFLTSLVAAADCIAVSVEYRRAPEHPIP
;
A
#
# COMPACT_ATOMS: atom_id res chain seq x y z
N MET A 1 -9.73 -6.97 -46.77
CA MET A 1 -10.18 -6.01 -45.75
C MET A 1 -9.37 -6.28 -44.49
N GLN A 2 -8.45 -5.38 -44.12
CA GLN A 2 -7.73 -5.45 -42.85
C GLN A 2 -8.75 -5.10 -41.76
N GLN A 3 -9.03 -6.01 -40.82
CA GLN A 3 -9.79 -5.63 -39.62
C GLN A 3 -9.01 -4.51 -38.90
N PRO A 4 -9.68 -3.47 -38.37
CA PRO A 4 -9.00 -2.46 -37.58
C PRO A 4 -8.32 -3.17 -36.41
N MET A 5 -6.99 -3.08 -36.36
CA MET A 5 -6.19 -3.68 -35.29
C MET A 5 -6.59 -2.99 -33.99
N ASP A 6 -7.15 -3.76 -33.06
CA ASP A 6 -7.63 -3.24 -31.78
C ASP A 6 -6.46 -2.62 -31.02
N SER A 7 -6.49 -1.29 -30.89
CA SER A 7 -5.46 -0.51 -30.18
C SER A 7 -5.30 -0.97 -28.72
N ASP A 8 -6.29 -1.67 -28.15
CA ASP A 8 -6.24 -2.19 -26.78
C ASP A 8 -5.37 -3.45 -26.63
N SER A 9 -4.93 -4.02 -27.75
CA SER A 9 -4.00 -5.16 -27.79
C SER A 9 -2.55 -4.75 -28.07
N GLU A 10 -2.31 -3.53 -28.57
CA GLU A 10 -0.96 -3.10 -28.92
C GLU A 10 -0.19 -2.59 -27.68
N ILE A 11 0.94 -3.23 -27.37
CA ILE A 11 1.78 -2.89 -26.21
C ILE A 11 2.62 -1.66 -26.53
N ALA A 12 2.54 -0.63 -25.68
CA ALA A 12 3.40 0.55 -25.72
C ALA A 12 4.69 0.35 -24.90
N ILE A 13 4.57 -0.23 -23.70
CA ILE A 13 5.68 -0.52 -22.80
C ILE A 13 5.51 -1.93 -22.26
N ASP A 14 6.52 -2.77 -22.45
CA ASP A 14 6.61 -4.08 -21.80
C ASP A 14 7.69 -4.05 -20.71
N TYR A 15 7.27 -4.22 -19.46
CA TYR A 15 8.16 -4.34 -18.30
C TYR A 15 7.92 -5.67 -17.57
N SER A 16 7.70 -6.73 -18.34
CA SER A 16 7.55 -8.10 -17.83
C SER A 16 8.76 -8.52 -16.97
N PRO A 17 8.54 -9.25 -15.86
CA PRO A 17 7.28 -9.85 -15.42
C PRO A 17 6.39 -8.91 -14.57
N ARG A 18 6.63 -7.59 -14.57
CA ARG A 18 5.96 -6.68 -13.63
C ARG A 18 4.64 -6.13 -14.14
N PHE A 19 4.66 -5.48 -15.30
CA PHE A 19 3.47 -4.89 -15.92
C PHE A 19 3.67 -4.65 -17.41
N ARG A 20 2.57 -4.41 -18.10
CA ARG A 20 2.52 -3.94 -19.50
C ARG A 20 1.59 -2.74 -19.58
N ILE A 21 1.95 -1.75 -20.40
CA ILE A 21 1.10 -0.61 -20.73
C ILE A 21 0.79 -0.71 -22.22
N TYR A 22 -0.47 -0.62 -22.58
CA TYR A 22 -0.96 -0.66 -23.95
C TYR A 22 -1.04 0.75 -24.54
N LYS A 23 -1.02 0.88 -25.87
CA LYS A 23 -1.17 2.17 -26.54
C LYS A 23 -2.52 2.83 -26.26
N SER A 24 -3.53 2.05 -25.87
CA SER A 24 -4.81 2.55 -25.36
C SER A 24 -4.72 3.29 -24.01
N GLY A 25 -3.59 3.18 -23.30
CA GLY A 25 -3.43 3.66 -21.92
C GLY A 25 -3.80 2.62 -20.86
N ARG A 26 -4.38 1.48 -21.25
CA ARG A 26 -4.64 0.36 -20.35
C ARG A 26 -3.33 -0.16 -19.74
N ILE A 27 -3.37 -0.54 -18.47
CA ILE A 27 -2.28 -1.23 -17.80
C ILE A 27 -2.70 -2.63 -17.36
N GLU A 28 -1.83 -3.59 -17.61
CA GLU A 28 -1.90 -4.93 -17.03
C GLU A 28 -0.77 -5.07 -16.00
N ARG A 29 -1.13 -5.15 -14.71
CA ARG A 29 -0.16 -5.37 -13.61
C ARG A 29 -0.04 -6.87 -13.37
N LEU A 30 1.07 -7.46 -13.83
CA LEU A 30 1.31 -8.90 -13.91
C LEU A 30 1.77 -9.53 -12.59
N VAL A 31 2.31 -8.74 -11.66
CA VAL A 31 2.70 -9.26 -10.33
C VAL A 31 1.45 -9.55 -9.52
N ILE A 32 1.30 -10.81 -9.07
CA ILE A 32 0.25 -11.21 -8.14
C ILE A 32 0.38 -10.38 -6.86
N ARG A 33 -0.64 -9.56 -6.61
CA ARG A 33 -0.78 -8.81 -5.36
C ARG A 33 -1.34 -9.75 -4.30
N ASN A 34 -0.46 -10.48 -3.62
CA ASN A 34 -0.87 -11.16 -2.39
C ASN A 34 -1.15 -10.10 -1.33
N PHE A 35 -2.40 -10.04 -0.91
CA PHE A 35 -2.86 -9.13 0.13
C PHE A 35 -2.75 -9.79 1.49
N VAL A 36 -2.32 -9.01 2.48
CA VAL A 36 -2.36 -9.38 3.89
C VAL A 36 -3.53 -8.62 4.53
N PRO A 37 -4.49 -9.28 5.18
CA PRO A 37 -5.53 -8.57 5.92
C PRO A 37 -4.94 -7.80 7.10
N PRO A 38 -5.56 -6.69 7.54
CA PRO A 38 -5.16 -6.06 8.80
C PRO A 38 -5.50 -7.01 9.96
N SER A 39 -4.75 -6.92 11.06
CA SER A 39 -4.91 -7.83 12.20
C SER A 39 -4.76 -7.09 13.53
N LEU A 40 -5.72 -7.31 14.43
CA LEU A 40 -5.61 -6.94 15.83
C LEU A 40 -4.89 -8.01 16.67
N ILE A 41 -4.65 -9.19 16.09
CA ILE A 41 -3.76 -10.20 16.67
C ILE A 41 -2.32 -9.73 16.39
N PRO A 42 -1.52 -9.44 17.43
CA PRO A 42 -0.19 -8.88 17.25
C PRO A 42 0.74 -9.82 16.48
N THR A 43 1.47 -9.25 15.52
CA THR A 43 2.61 -9.90 14.86
C THR A 43 3.85 -9.12 15.24
N ASN A 44 4.81 -9.76 15.91
CA ASN A 44 6.01 -9.08 16.44
C ASN A 44 5.68 -7.87 17.34
N GLY A 45 4.63 -7.98 18.16
CA GLY A 45 4.17 -6.90 19.04
C GLY A 45 3.50 -5.72 18.30
N VAL A 46 3.13 -5.89 17.03
CA VAL A 46 2.49 -4.84 16.21
C VAL A 46 1.14 -5.33 15.73
N ILE A 47 0.14 -4.47 15.87
CA ILE A 47 -1.19 -4.64 15.28
C ILE A 47 -1.36 -3.72 14.08
N SER A 48 -2.33 -4.05 13.23
CA SER A 48 -2.64 -3.24 12.05
C SER A 48 -4.14 -3.06 11.83
N LYS A 49 -4.51 -1.91 11.28
CA LYS A 49 -5.89 -1.55 10.95
C LYS A 49 -5.91 -0.72 9.67
N ASP A 50 -6.89 -1.00 8.80
CA ASP A 50 -7.14 -0.19 7.62
C ASP A 50 -8.15 0.94 7.94
N ALA A 51 -7.94 2.10 7.34
CA ALA A 51 -8.85 3.24 7.44
C ALA A 51 -8.98 3.96 6.10
N VAL A 52 -10.18 4.44 5.79
CA VAL A 52 -10.46 5.25 4.60
C VAL A 52 -10.15 6.71 4.92
N TYR A 53 -9.36 7.38 4.08
CA TYR A 53 -9.04 8.80 4.25
C TYR A 53 -9.68 9.70 3.19
N SER A 54 -10.12 9.13 2.07
CA SER A 54 -10.83 9.85 1.00
C SER A 54 -11.88 8.91 0.39
N PRO A 55 -13.09 8.87 0.97
CA PRO A 55 -14.18 8.01 0.49
C PRO A 55 -14.56 8.29 -0.97
N GLU A 56 -14.54 9.56 -1.38
CA GLU A 56 -14.90 10.00 -2.73
C GLU A 56 -13.94 9.50 -3.81
N ASN A 57 -12.69 9.20 -3.45
CA ASN A 57 -11.70 8.62 -4.35
C ASN A 57 -11.41 7.14 -4.05
N ASN A 58 -12.15 6.53 -3.11
CA ASN A 58 -11.92 5.18 -2.60
C ASN A 58 -10.46 4.94 -2.13
N LEU A 59 -9.88 5.91 -1.40
CA LEU A 59 -8.51 5.83 -0.92
C LEU A 59 -8.44 5.54 0.58
N SER A 60 -7.53 4.64 0.91
CA SER A 60 -7.35 4.10 2.25
C SER A 60 -5.88 4.02 2.64
N LEU A 61 -5.63 3.72 3.89
CA LEU A 61 -4.29 3.57 4.45
C LEU A 61 -4.30 2.42 5.44
N ARG A 62 -3.11 1.87 5.70
CA ARG A 62 -2.89 0.92 6.79
C ARG A 62 -2.12 1.58 7.91
N ILE A 63 -2.69 1.53 9.11
CA ILE A 63 -2.07 1.95 10.36
C ILE A 63 -1.40 0.73 10.97
N PHE A 64 -0.15 0.90 11.43
CA PHE A 64 0.62 -0.07 12.21
C PHE A 64 0.95 0.56 13.56
N LEU A 65 0.69 -0.18 14.64
CA LEU A 65 0.80 0.34 16.01
C LEU A 65 1.43 -0.72 16.92
N PRO A 66 2.38 -0.38 17.81
CA PRO A 66 2.83 -1.28 18.85
C PRO A 66 1.65 -1.65 19.77
N GLU A 67 1.43 -2.94 20.02
CA GLU A 67 0.30 -3.44 20.83
C GLU A 67 0.22 -2.76 22.21
N LYS A 68 1.39 -2.51 22.82
CA LYS A 68 1.53 -1.92 24.16
C LYS A 68 1.07 -0.47 24.22
N ALA A 69 1.00 0.21 23.07
CA ALA A 69 0.47 1.57 22.98
C ALA A 69 -1.07 1.62 23.08
N VAL A 70 -1.75 0.47 22.95
CA VAL A 70 -3.21 0.33 23.06
C VAL A 70 -3.65 0.11 24.51
N GLU A 71 -2.75 -0.25 25.43
CA GLU A 71 -3.08 -0.47 26.83
C GLU A 71 -3.51 0.84 27.53
N THR A 72 -4.81 1.04 27.64
CA THR A 72 -5.45 2.16 28.33
C THR A 72 -5.58 1.87 29.82
N GLY A 73 -4.48 2.01 30.58
CA GLY A 73 -4.52 2.15 32.03
C GLY A 73 -4.32 3.62 32.42
N GLU A 74 -5.18 4.17 33.30
CA GLU A 74 -5.19 5.59 33.70
C GLU A 74 -3.86 6.09 34.31
N GLU A 75 -2.97 5.17 34.72
CA GLU A 75 -1.71 5.51 35.40
C GLU A 75 -0.47 5.61 34.50
N LYS A 76 -0.52 5.10 33.25
CA LYS A 76 0.59 5.29 32.32
C LYS A 76 0.37 6.61 31.58
N LYS A 77 1.09 7.69 31.96
CA LYS A 77 1.23 8.91 31.15
C LYS A 77 1.39 8.48 29.68
N LYS A 78 0.38 8.75 28.83
CA LYS A 78 0.35 8.35 27.42
C LYS A 78 1.62 8.84 26.73
N LYS A 79 2.65 7.99 26.65
CA LYS A 79 3.89 8.30 25.93
C LYS A 79 3.49 8.53 24.48
N LYS A 80 3.64 9.75 23.98
CA LYS A 80 3.43 10.04 22.57
C LYS A 80 4.53 9.31 21.79
N LEU A 81 4.12 8.52 20.81
CA LEU A 81 5.04 7.85 19.89
C LEU A 81 5.27 8.73 18.65
N PRO A 82 6.46 8.65 18.02
CA PRO A 82 6.66 9.25 16.70
C PRO A 82 5.67 8.69 15.67
N LEU A 83 5.33 9.51 14.67
CA LEU A 83 4.48 9.10 13.55
C LEU A 83 5.32 9.06 12.27
N LEU A 84 5.39 7.88 11.65
CA LEU A 84 5.93 7.67 10.32
C LEU A 84 4.78 7.68 9.31
N VAL A 85 4.81 8.61 8.36
CA VAL A 85 3.96 8.54 7.15
C VAL A 85 4.79 7.90 6.04
N TYR A 86 4.34 6.74 5.56
CA TYR A 86 5.06 5.92 4.61
C TYR A 86 4.33 5.85 3.26
N PHE A 87 5.07 6.08 2.19
CA PHE A 87 4.63 5.88 0.81
C PHE A 87 5.43 4.71 0.24
N HIS A 88 4.72 3.69 -0.23
CA HIS A 88 5.38 2.51 -0.80
C HIS A 88 6.09 2.84 -2.12
N GLY A 89 7.07 2.01 -2.48
CA GLY A 89 7.75 2.10 -3.76
C GLY A 89 6.93 1.53 -4.92
N GLY A 90 7.60 1.15 -6.00
CA GLY A 90 6.94 0.59 -7.20
C GLY A 90 6.82 1.58 -8.36
N GLY A 91 7.63 2.64 -8.36
CA GLY A 91 7.79 3.57 -9.48
C GLY A 91 6.50 4.30 -9.85
N PHE A 92 5.63 4.59 -8.87
CA PHE A 92 4.28 5.16 -9.05
C PHE A 92 3.27 4.28 -9.80
N VAL A 93 3.68 3.09 -10.27
CA VAL A 93 2.84 2.19 -11.07
C VAL A 93 2.39 0.98 -10.25
N MET A 94 3.21 0.51 -9.32
CA MET A 94 3.05 -0.75 -8.59
C MET A 94 3.02 -0.54 -7.07
N GLY A 95 2.73 -1.61 -6.33
CA GLY A 95 2.75 -1.63 -4.87
C GLY A 95 1.41 -1.28 -4.22
N SER A 96 1.33 -1.52 -2.91
CA SER A 96 0.18 -1.20 -2.04
C SER A 96 0.62 -1.36 -0.57
N PRO A 97 0.18 -0.53 0.40
CA PRO A 97 0.27 -0.81 1.84
C PRO A 97 -0.17 -2.21 2.26
N PHE A 98 -1.06 -2.84 1.51
CA PHE A 98 -1.73 -4.09 1.88
C PHE A 98 -0.98 -5.33 1.39
N CYS A 99 0.06 -5.18 0.56
CA CYS A 99 0.73 -6.33 -0.05
C CYS A 99 1.81 -6.95 0.86
N THR A 100 2.12 -8.22 0.60
CA THR A 100 3.13 -9.01 1.31
C THR A 100 4.55 -8.45 1.27
N MET A 101 4.85 -7.51 0.35
CA MET A 101 6.16 -6.87 0.28
C MET A 101 6.32 -5.79 1.36
N TYR A 102 5.32 -4.91 1.52
CA TYR A 102 5.43 -3.75 2.40
C TYR A 102 4.90 -4.02 3.81
N HIS A 103 3.92 -4.91 3.96
CA HIS A 103 3.33 -5.20 5.27
C HIS A 103 4.36 -5.74 6.29
N PRO A 104 5.16 -6.79 6.00
CA PRO A 104 6.14 -7.31 6.96
C PRO A 104 7.28 -6.31 7.27
N PHE A 105 7.65 -5.49 6.27
CA PHE A 105 8.64 -4.43 6.45
C PHE A 105 8.16 -3.39 7.47
N LEU A 106 6.93 -2.89 7.32
CA LEU A 106 6.33 -1.92 8.24
C LEU A 106 6.10 -2.51 9.63
N THR A 107 5.68 -3.77 9.73
CA THR A 107 5.58 -4.49 11.00
C THR A 107 6.92 -4.54 11.73
N SER A 108 8.00 -4.90 11.04
CA SER A 108 9.34 -4.98 11.64
C SER A 108 9.89 -3.60 12.01
N LEU A 109 9.68 -2.61 11.15
CA LEU A 109 10.12 -1.23 11.38
C LEU A 109 9.44 -0.64 12.61
N VAL A 110 8.11 -0.79 12.74
CA VAL A 110 7.34 -0.27 13.87
C VAL A 110 7.79 -0.92 15.19
N ALA A 111 8.00 -2.24 15.19
CA ALA A 111 8.50 -2.95 16.36
C ALA A 111 9.89 -2.46 16.78
N ALA A 112 10.79 -2.21 15.83
CA ALA A 112 12.16 -1.78 16.10
C ALA A 112 12.26 -0.30 16.52
N ALA A 113 11.43 0.56 15.93
CA ALA A 113 11.50 2.01 16.12
C ALA A 113 10.58 2.55 17.23
N ASP A 114 9.71 1.72 17.83
CA ASP A 114 8.71 2.13 18.81
C ASP A 114 7.88 3.34 18.32
N CYS A 115 7.36 3.24 17.09
CA CYS A 115 6.64 4.33 16.43
C CYS A 115 5.28 3.86 15.88
N ILE A 116 4.40 4.81 15.55
CA ILE A 116 3.21 4.53 14.74
C ILE A 116 3.60 4.69 13.29
N ALA A 117 3.17 3.78 12.40
CA ALA A 117 3.31 3.97 10.96
C ALA A 117 1.97 4.02 10.26
N VAL A 118 1.84 4.94 9.31
CA VAL A 118 0.69 5.10 8.42
C VAL A 118 1.19 4.88 7.00
N SER A 119 0.83 3.75 6.41
CA SER A 119 1.19 3.37 5.05
C SER A 119 0.05 3.72 4.09
N VAL A 120 0.29 4.65 3.18
CA VAL A 120 -0.75 5.26 2.35
C VAL A 120 -1.00 4.45 1.06
N GLU A 121 -2.25 4.09 0.77
CA GLU A 121 -2.65 3.66 -0.59
C GLU A 121 -2.86 4.93 -1.41
N TYR A 122 -1.90 5.21 -2.28
CA TYR A 122 -1.97 6.33 -3.20
C TYR A 122 -2.39 5.84 -4.60
N ARG A 123 -2.97 6.76 -5.39
CA ARG A 123 -3.37 6.49 -6.78
C ARG A 123 -2.15 6.27 -7.66
N ARG A 124 -2.23 5.33 -8.60
CA ARG A 124 -1.07 4.92 -9.41
C ARG A 124 -1.25 5.29 -10.88
N ALA A 125 -0.14 5.52 -11.54
CA ALA A 125 -0.06 5.64 -12.98
C ALA A 125 -0.25 4.26 -13.66
N PRO A 126 -0.69 4.25 -14.93
CA PRO A 126 -1.05 5.39 -15.77
C PRO A 126 -2.45 5.97 -15.53
N GLU A 127 -3.31 5.31 -14.76
CA GLU A 127 -4.70 5.74 -14.54
C GLU A 127 -4.78 7.12 -13.85
N HIS A 128 -3.80 7.39 -12.98
CA HIS A 128 -3.60 8.68 -12.35
C HIS A 128 -2.11 9.07 -12.52
N PRO A 129 -1.77 9.78 -13.61
CA PRO A 129 -0.40 10.24 -13.83
C PRO A 129 0.00 11.24 -12.74
N ILE A 130 1.30 11.34 -12.47
CA ILE A 130 1.81 12.35 -11.56
C ILE A 130 1.61 13.78 -12.15
N PRO A 131 1.31 14.78 -11.32
CA PRO A 131 0.83 14.69 -9.93
C PRO A 131 -0.66 14.31 -9.83
#